data_AF-A0A1V4RU29-F1
#
_entry.id   AF-A0A1V4RU29-F1
#
_cell.length_a   1.000
_cell.length_b   1.000
_cell.length_c   1.000
_cell.angle_alpha   90.00
_cell.angle_beta   90.00
_cell.angle_gamma   90.00
#
_symmetry.space_group_name_H-M   'P 1'
#
loop_
_entity.id
_entity.type
_entity.pdbx_description
1 polymer ?
#
loop_
_entity_poly.entity_id
_entity_poly.type
_entity_poly.pdbx_seq_one_letter_code
_entity_poly.pdbx_strand_id
1 'polypeptide(L)'
;MSMRFMAIRDTANARQARNVGIAWTIIAYIGALSLGWIGLAIFGPNGLADQEYVMPKVLLALFPTAIAAILITGAIAAMISTADSLLILSATELSESLLKPLLKKENIHRHLLVSRLITASLAIIALVAAYLSPTKLIFTLVGYVWAGIGGTFSVVILLTLFWKKFHGKAALITIVTGMAFTIFWISSGLDEKIITARVMTFVVAGIVAVLSTLLLKKKWN
;
A
#
# COMPACT_ATOMS: atom_id res chain seq x y z
N MET A 1 -1.68 11.50 3.15
CA MET A 1 -2.81 12.01 2.32
C MET A 1 -3.87 12.75 3.16
N SER A 2 -4.11 12.38 4.42
CA SER A 2 -5.07 13.02 5.34
C SER A 2 -4.79 14.52 5.63
N MET A 3 -3.52 14.93 5.80
CA MET A 3 -3.20 16.33 6.10
C MET A 3 -3.55 17.30 4.96
N ARG A 4 -3.50 16.87 3.69
CA ARG A 4 -3.86 17.72 2.54
C ARG A 4 -5.37 17.92 2.40
N PHE A 5 -6.18 16.91 2.75
CA PHE A 5 -7.65 17.04 2.79
C PHE A 5 -8.12 17.81 4.02
N MET A 6 -7.44 17.68 5.17
CA MET A 6 -7.71 18.49 6.37
C MET A 6 -7.39 19.98 6.21
N ALA A 7 -6.52 20.33 5.26
CA ALA A 7 -6.21 21.73 4.92
C ALA A 7 -7.25 22.40 4.01
N ILE A 8 -8.23 21.66 3.48
CA ILE A 8 -9.26 22.20 2.59
C ILE A 8 -10.30 22.93 3.45
N ARG A 9 -10.28 24.26 3.36
CA ARG A 9 -11.14 25.16 4.15
C ARG A 9 -12.60 25.20 3.69
N ASP A 10 -12.91 24.71 2.48
CA ASP A 10 -14.24 24.82 1.88
C ASP A 10 -14.74 23.47 1.35
N THR A 11 -15.98 23.13 1.72
CA THR A 11 -16.66 21.89 1.31
C THR A 11 -16.82 21.76 -0.21
N ALA A 12 -16.89 22.88 -0.93
CA ALA A 12 -16.95 22.88 -2.39
C ALA A 12 -15.62 22.38 -3.02
N ASN A 13 -14.49 22.85 -2.51
CA ASN A 13 -13.15 22.44 -2.96
C ASN A 13 -12.89 20.95 -2.66
N ALA A 14 -13.45 20.42 -1.57
CA ALA A 14 -13.36 19.00 -1.25
C ALA A 14 -14.10 18.11 -2.27
N ARG A 15 -15.29 18.54 -2.73
CA ARG A 15 -16.05 17.81 -3.78
C ARG A 15 -15.32 17.85 -5.12
N GLN A 16 -14.77 19.00 -5.50
CA GLN A 16 -13.99 19.12 -6.73
C GLN A 16 -12.74 18.24 -6.69
N ALA A 17 -11.97 18.28 -5.60
CA ALA A 17 -10.79 17.44 -5.42
C ALA A 17 -11.13 15.94 -5.49
N ARG A 18 -12.24 15.51 -4.86
CA ARG A 18 -12.74 14.14 -4.96
C ARG A 18 -13.06 13.74 -6.39
N ASN A 19 -13.85 14.55 -7.09
CA ASN A 19 -14.32 14.22 -8.43
C ASN A 19 -13.16 14.16 -9.44
N VAL A 20 -12.22 15.11 -9.37
CA VAL A 20 -11.00 15.10 -10.19
C VAL A 20 -10.15 13.88 -9.88
N GLY A 21 -9.97 13.54 -8.60
CA GLY A 21 -9.23 12.35 -8.19
C GLY A 21 -9.84 11.07 -8.76
N ILE A 22 -11.16 10.89 -8.61
CA ILE A 22 -11.86 9.70 -9.14
C ILE A 22 -11.75 9.62 -10.66
N ALA A 23 -12.01 10.73 -11.37
CA ALA A 23 -11.92 10.77 -12.83
C ALA A 23 -10.52 10.40 -13.32
N TRP A 24 -9.48 10.94 -12.68
CA TRP A 24 -8.09 10.63 -13.01
C TRP A 24 -7.74 9.16 -12.75
N THR A 25 -8.20 8.59 -11.63
CA THR A 25 -7.98 7.17 -11.32
C THR A 25 -8.62 6.25 -12.35
N ILE A 26 -9.84 6.56 -12.80
CA ILE A 26 -10.52 5.77 -13.84
C ILE A 26 -9.70 5.79 -15.14
N ILE A 27 -9.26 6.97 -15.57
CA ILE A 27 -8.45 7.11 -16.79
C ILE A 27 -7.14 6.32 -16.67
N ALA A 28 -6.45 6.43 -15.53
CA ALA A 28 -5.19 5.72 -15.28
C ALA A 28 -5.36 4.20 -15.32
N TYR A 29 -6.44 3.66 -14.73
CA TYR A 29 -6.71 2.22 -14.76
C TYR A 29 -7.08 1.72 -16.16
N ILE A 30 -7.86 2.48 -16.92
CA ILE A 30 -8.14 2.14 -18.32
C ILE A 30 -6.84 2.10 -19.13
N GLY A 31 -5.95 3.07 -18.94
CA GLY A 31 -4.63 3.10 -19.59
C GLY A 31 -3.78 1.88 -19.24
N ALA A 32 -3.69 1.53 -17.95
CA ALA A 32 -2.93 0.38 -17.49
C ALA A 32 -3.47 -0.96 -18.05
N LEU A 33 -4.79 -1.15 -18.04
CA LEU A 33 -5.43 -2.34 -18.61
C LEU A 33 -5.22 -2.43 -20.13
N SER A 34 -5.34 -1.29 -20.82
CA SER A 34 -5.11 -1.22 -22.27
C SER A 34 -3.69 -1.62 -22.65
N LEU A 35 -2.67 -1.17 -21.88
CA LEU A 35 -1.28 -1.61 -22.08
C LEU A 35 -1.12 -3.12 -21.92
N GLY A 36 -1.80 -3.73 -20.94
CA GLY A 36 -1.80 -5.18 -20.75
C GLY A 36 -2.41 -5.93 -21.95
N TRP A 37 -3.57 -5.48 -22.45
CA TRP A 37 -4.22 -6.09 -23.62
C TRP A 37 -3.42 -5.92 -24.90
N ILE A 38 -2.84 -4.75 -25.13
CA ILE A 38 -1.94 -4.52 -26.27
C ILE A 38 -0.72 -5.42 -26.17
N GLY A 39 -0.15 -5.58 -24.97
CA GLY A 39 0.95 -6.50 -24.72
C GLY A 39 0.61 -7.95 -25.08
N LEU A 40 -0.57 -8.41 -24.69
CA LEU A 40 -1.08 -9.73 -25.06
C LEU A 40 -1.30 -9.87 -26.58
N ALA A 41 -1.77 -8.82 -27.25
CA ALA A 41 -1.98 -8.84 -28.70
C ALA A 41 -0.67 -8.89 -29.50
N ILE A 42 0.38 -8.20 -29.04
CA ILE A 42 1.68 -8.12 -29.72
C ILE A 42 2.55 -9.34 -29.41
N PHE A 43 2.65 -9.72 -28.13
CA PHE A 43 3.60 -10.74 -27.67
C PHE A 43 2.94 -12.11 -27.40
N GLY A 44 1.62 -12.16 -27.25
CA GLY A 44 0.92 -13.38 -26.82
C GLY A 44 1.07 -13.66 -25.31
N PRO A 45 0.37 -14.67 -24.78
CA PRO A 45 0.31 -14.96 -23.35
C PRO A 45 1.66 -15.38 -22.73
N ASN A 46 2.55 -15.99 -23.51
CA ASN A 46 3.86 -16.50 -23.06
C ASN A 46 5.04 -15.81 -23.77
N GLY A 47 4.81 -14.68 -24.45
CA GLY A 47 5.86 -14.01 -25.24
C GLY A 47 6.90 -13.25 -24.43
N LEU A 48 6.64 -13.01 -23.14
CA LEU A 48 7.55 -12.31 -22.24
C LEU A 48 8.04 -13.26 -21.14
N ALA A 49 9.36 -13.30 -20.95
CA ALA A 49 9.98 -14.04 -19.84
C ALA A 49 9.59 -13.47 -18.47
N ASP A 50 9.31 -12.16 -18.42
CA ASP A 50 8.80 -11.46 -17.25
C ASP A 50 7.68 -10.52 -17.69
N GLN A 51 6.48 -10.77 -17.16
CA GLN A 51 5.25 -10.05 -17.51
C GLN A 51 5.26 -8.60 -17.04
N GLU A 52 6.12 -8.24 -16.07
CA GLU A 52 6.18 -6.87 -15.53
C GLU A 52 6.88 -5.91 -16.49
N TYR A 53 7.64 -6.44 -17.45
CA TYR A 53 8.25 -5.68 -18.54
C TYR A 53 7.29 -5.42 -19.71
N VAL A 54 6.00 -5.75 -19.59
CA VAL A 54 5.02 -5.53 -20.66
C VAL A 54 4.97 -4.06 -21.09
N MET A 55 4.97 -3.12 -20.14
CA MET A 55 4.90 -1.69 -20.45
C MET A 55 6.09 -1.20 -21.29
N PRO A 56 7.36 -1.37 -20.87
CA PRO A 56 8.48 -0.91 -21.68
C PRO A 56 8.59 -1.64 -23.02
N LYS A 57 8.23 -2.93 -23.07
CA LYS A 57 8.25 -3.71 -24.32
C LYS A 57 7.19 -3.24 -25.32
N VAL A 58 5.97 -2.96 -24.87
CA VAL A 58 4.91 -2.39 -25.71
C VAL A 58 5.32 -1.01 -26.24
N LEU A 59 5.87 -0.15 -25.39
CA LEU A 59 6.29 1.18 -25.80
C LEU A 59 7.40 1.14 -26.86
N LEU A 60 8.40 0.28 -26.69
CA LEU A 60 9.48 0.09 -27.67
C LEU A 60 9.00 -0.55 -28.98
N ALA A 61 7.91 -1.31 -28.95
CA ALA A 61 7.33 -1.91 -30.15
C ALA A 61 6.46 -0.92 -30.95
N LEU A 62 5.76 -0.01 -30.27
CA LEU A 62 4.81 0.91 -30.89
C LEU A 62 5.41 2.26 -31.29
N PHE A 63 6.40 2.75 -30.56
CA PHE A 63 6.96 4.08 -30.76
C PHE A 63 8.42 4.04 -31.22
N PRO A 64 8.89 5.07 -31.93
CA PRO A 64 10.31 5.27 -32.17
C PRO A 64 11.10 5.28 -30.84
N THR A 65 12.30 4.70 -30.83
CA THR A 65 13.12 4.49 -29.63
C THR A 65 13.29 5.75 -28.77
N ALA A 66 13.43 6.92 -29.38
CA ALA A 66 13.57 8.18 -28.67
C ALA A 66 12.31 8.55 -27.85
N ILE A 67 11.12 8.38 -28.44
CA ILE A 67 9.84 8.67 -27.77
C ILE A 67 9.56 7.62 -26.71
N ALA A 68 9.77 6.34 -27.03
CA ALA A 68 9.61 5.25 -26.08
C ALA A 68 10.49 5.45 -24.83
N ALA A 69 11.75 5.87 -25.00
CA ALA A 69 12.66 6.15 -23.90
C ALA A 69 12.11 7.27 -22.99
N ILE A 70 11.63 8.37 -23.56
CA ILE A 70 11.04 9.48 -22.78
C ILE A 70 9.83 9.00 -21.97
N LEU A 71 8.94 8.21 -22.60
CA LEU A 71 7.74 7.70 -21.93
C LEU A 71 8.08 6.72 -20.79
N ILE A 72 9.02 5.81 -21.03
CA ILE A 72 9.50 4.84 -20.02
C ILE A 72 10.13 5.58 -18.84
N THR A 73 11.03 6.53 -19.12
CA THR A 73 11.66 7.36 -18.07
C THR A 73 10.62 8.16 -17.29
N GLY A 74 9.60 8.70 -17.96
CA GLY A 74 8.49 9.41 -17.30
C GLY A 74 7.71 8.50 -16.33
N ALA A 75 7.40 7.28 -16.75
CA ALA A 75 6.73 6.29 -15.90
C ALA A 75 7.59 5.90 -14.68
N ILE A 76 8.89 5.66 -14.89
CA ILE A 76 9.83 5.37 -13.80
C ILE A 76 9.95 6.55 -12.83
N ALA A 77 10.05 7.78 -13.35
CA ALA A 77 10.10 8.99 -12.53
C ALA A 77 8.84 9.13 -11.65
N ALA A 78 7.65 8.84 -12.20
CA ALA A 78 6.40 8.85 -11.42
C ALA A 78 6.42 7.79 -10.30
N MET A 79 6.90 6.57 -10.58
CA MET A 79 7.03 5.52 -9.56
C MET A 79 8.02 5.92 -8.45
N ILE A 80 9.18 6.48 -8.80
CA ILE A 80 10.18 6.95 -7.83
C ILE A 80 9.62 8.07 -6.97
N SER A 81 8.87 9.01 -7.53
CA SER A 81 8.23 10.09 -6.75
C SER A 81 7.24 9.57 -5.69
N THR A 82 6.56 8.47 -6.01
CA THR A 82 5.63 7.80 -5.08
C THR A 82 6.41 7.04 -4.02
N ALA A 83 7.45 6.31 -4.40
CA ALA A 83 8.31 5.59 -3.47
C ALA A 83 8.99 6.52 -2.46
N ASP A 84 9.53 7.66 -2.93
CA ASP A 84 10.13 8.69 -2.07
C ASP A 84 9.15 9.24 -1.04
N SER A 85 7.92 9.57 -1.49
CA SER A 85 6.85 10.03 -0.61
C SER A 85 6.48 9.01 0.47
N LEU A 86 6.45 7.71 0.12
CA LEU A 86 6.14 6.62 1.07
C LEU A 86 7.28 6.36 2.05
N LEU A 87 8.53 6.46 1.60
CA LEU A 87 9.71 6.31 2.45
C LEU A 87 9.79 7.43 3.48
N ILE A 88 9.65 8.69 3.04
CA ILE A 88 9.67 9.85 3.93
C ILE A 88 8.50 9.81 4.91
N LEU A 89 7.30 9.46 4.44
CA LEU A 89 6.13 9.29 5.32
C LEU A 89 6.41 8.24 6.39
N SER A 90 6.90 7.05 6.00
CA SER A 90 7.19 5.97 6.94
C SER A 90 8.27 6.34 7.94
N ALA A 91 9.32 7.03 7.50
CA ALA A 91 10.39 7.51 8.36
C ALA A 91 9.91 8.59 9.34
N THR A 92 9.01 9.47 8.90
CA THR A 92 8.39 10.50 9.75
C THR A 92 7.51 9.86 10.80
N GLU A 93 6.64 8.93 10.41
CA GLU A 93 5.80 8.19 11.35
C GLU A 93 6.65 7.42 12.38
N LEU A 94 7.73 6.76 11.95
CA LEU A 94 8.64 6.05 12.88
C LEU A 94 9.32 7.02 13.85
N SER A 95 9.80 8.17 13.34
CA SER A 95 10.47 9.18 14.15
C SER A 95 9.52 9.84 15.15
N GLU A 96 8.32 10.21 14.73
CA GLU A 96 7.36 10.94 15.55
C GLU A 96 6.59 10.03 16.51
N SER A 97 6.21 8.82 16.09
CA SER A 97 5.39 7.92 16.91
C SER A 97 6.20 7.05 17.86
N LEU A 98 7.41 6.60 17.47
CA LEU A 98 8.22 5.70 18.29
C LEU A 98 9.35 6.43 19.00
N LEU A 99 10.11 7.28 18.30
CA LEU A 99 11.34 7.86 18.84
C LEU A 99 11.08 9.12 19.67
N LYS A 100 10.17 10.01 19.25
CA LYS A 100 9.86 11.25 19.97
C LYS A 100 9.32 11.06 21.39
N PRO A 101 8.44 10.06 21.69
CA PRO A 101 8.01 9.81 23.06
C PRO A 101 9.12 9.25 23.95
N LEU A 102 10.09 8.53 23.36
CA LEU A 102 11.24 7.94 24.07
C LEU A 102 12.36 8.96 24.30
N LEU A 103 12.53 9.90 23.37
CA LEU A 103 13.51 10.98 23.42
C LEU A 103 12.87 12.21 24.07
N LYS A 104 12.89 12.26 25.42
CA LYS A 104 12.47 13.45 26.17
C LYS A 104 13.20 14.70 25.67
N LYS A 105 12.45 15.65 25.08
CA LYS A 105 12.82 17.04 24.72
C LYS A 105 14.26 17.22 24.22
N GLU A 106 14.49 17.15 22.90
CA GLU A 106 15.72 17.64 22.28
C GLU A 106 15.52 18.65 21.14
N ASN A 107 16.59 19.36 20.82
CA ASN A 107 16.68 20.44 19.85
C ASN A 107 16.14 20.05 18.44
N ILE A 108 15.46 20.99 17.79
CA ILE A 108 14.89 20.86 16.43
C ILE A 108 15.95 20.42 15.39
N HIS A 109 17.21 20.84 15.56
CA HIS A 109 18.30 20.46 14.64
C HIS A 109 18.68 18.97 14.73
N ARG A 110 18.59 18.36 15.92
CA ARG A 110 18.80 16.90 16.07
C ARG A 110 17.65 16.09 15.46
N HIS A 111 16.43 16.63 15.46
CA HIS A 111 15.27 15.96 14.86
C HIS A 111 15.43 15.76 13.35
N LEU A 112 15.98 16.75 12.63
CA LEU A 112 16.19 16.63 11.18
C LEU A 112 17.25 15.57 10.85
N LEU A 113 18.35 15.52 11.59
CA LEU A 113 19.41 14.51 11.41
C LEU A 113 18.90 13.11 11.71
N VAL A 114 18.15 12.94 12.81
CA VAL A 114 17.54 11.66 13.18
C VAL A 114 16.55 11.19 12.11
N SER A 115 15.69 12.07 11.61
CA SER A 115 14.75 11.74 10.52
C SER A 115 15.49 11.31 9.23
N ARG A 116 16.58 11.98 8.86
CA ARG A 116 17.40 11.58 7.69
C ARG A 116 18.06 10.22 7.89
N LEU A 117 18.59 9.95 9.08
CA LEU A 117 19.20 8.65 9.41
C LEU A 117 18.17 7.51 9.38
N ILE A 118 16.96 7.74 9.90
CA ILE A 118 15.85 6.77 9.81
C ILE A 118 15.45 6.54 8.37
N THR A 119 15.37 7.60 7.57
CA THR A 119 15.03 7.46 6.13
C THR A 119 16.09 6.64 5.41
N ALA A 120 17.37 6.90 5.67
CA ALA A 120 18.47 6.14 5.09
C ALA A 120 18.47 4.67 5.54
N SER A 121 18.23 4.39 6.82
CA SER A 121 18.16 3.01 7.31
C SER A 121 16.96 2.26 6.72
N LEU A 122 15.80 2.91 6.62
CA LEU A 122 14.61 2.33 6.02
C LEU A 122 14.81 2.06 4.53
N ALA A 123 15.51 2.93 3.80
CA ALA A 123 15.88 2.72 2.41
C ALA A 123 16.81 1.52 2.23
N ILE A 124 17.81 1.34 3.12
CA ILE A 124 18.68 0.16 3.11
C ILE A 124 17.88 -1.11 3.37
N ILE A 125 16.99 -1.11 4.37
CA ILE A 125 16.12 -2.25 4.68
C ILE A 125 15.23 -2.59 3.48
N ALA A 126 14.63 -1.59 2.85
CA ALA A 126 13.81 -1.79 1.64
C ALA A 126 14.63 -2.38 0.48
N LEU A 127 15.86 -1.92 0.28
CA LEU A 127 16.77 -2.44 -0.75
C LEU A 127 17.12 -3.90 -0.48
N VAL A 128 17.50 -4.24 0.76
CA VAL A 128 17.81 -5.62 1.16
C VAL A 128 16.58 -6.51 0.99
N ALA A 129 15.40 -6.05 1.41
CA ALA A 129 14.14 -6.79 1.23
C ALA A 129 13.81 -7.01 -0.25
N ALA A 130 14.09 -6.04 -1.12
CA ALA A 130 13.91 -6.20 -2.56
C ALA A 130 14.85 -7.28 -3.14
N TYR A 131 16.10 -7.36 -2.69
CA TYR A 131 17.05 -8.39 -3.12
C TYR A 131 16.75 -9.79 -2.59
N LEU A 132 16.23 -9.90 -1.37
CA LEU A 132 15.89 -11.18 -0.73
C LEU A 132 14.47 -11.66 -1.04
N SER A 133 13.72 -10.91 -1.84
CA SER A 133 12.34 -11.23 -2.14
C SER A 133 12.21 -12.59 -2.85
N PRO A 134 11.40 -13.53 -2.32
CA PRO A 134 11.25 -14.85 -2.91
C PRO A 134 10.41 -14.83 -4.19
N THR A 135 9.65 -13.77 -4.44
CA THR A 135 8.73 -13.67 -5.57
C THR A 135 9.30 -12.74 -6.64
N LYS A 136 9.31 -13.22 -7.88
CA LYS A 136 9.80 -12.46 -9.04
C LYS A 136 8.81 -11.41 -9.56
N LEU A 137 7.54 -11.49 -9.16
CA LEU A 137 6.48 -10.56 -9.54
C LEU A 137 6.22 -9.52 -8.44
N ILE A 138 6.50 -8.25 -8.73
CA ILE A 138 6.05 -7.07 -7.98
C ILE A 138 4.55 -7.11 -7.72
N PHE A 139 3.71 -7.52 -8.68
CA PHE A 139 2.25 -7.59 -8.48
C PHE A 139 1.86 -8.48 -7.28
N THR A 140 2.53 -9.62 -7.14
CA THR A 140 2.27 -10.55 -6.03
C THR A 140 2.73 -9.97 -4.70
N LEU A 141 3.92 -9.34 -4.67
CA LEU A 141 4.43 -8.67 -3.46
C LEU A 141 3.51 -7.56 -2.98
N VAL A 142 3.09 -6.67 -3.88
CA VAL A 142 2.12 -5.62 -3.59
C VAL A 142 0.80 -6.25 -3.13
N GLY A 143 0.37 -7.32 -3.78
CA GLY A 143 -0.81 -8.10 -3.41
C GLY A 143 -0.79 -8.62 -1.96
N TYR A 144 0.35 -9.13 -1.52
CA TYR A 144 0.55 -9.62 -0.15
C TYR A 144 0.48 -8.51 0.89
N VAL A 145 1.10 -7.37 0.62
CA VAL A 145 1.02 -6.19 1.48
C VAL A 145 -0.43 -5.69 1.60
N TRP A 146 -1.16 -5.64 0.48
CA TRP A 146 -2.58 -5.26 0.46
C TRP A 146 -3.48 -6.28 1.13
N ALA A 147 -3.17 -7.58 1.04
CA ALA A 147 -3.92 -8.60 1.76
C ALA A 147 -3.83 -8.38 3.28
N GLY A 148 -2.61 -8.18 3.79
CA GLY A 148 -2.37 -8.03 5.23
C GLY A 148 -2.86 -6.69 5.76
N ILE A 149 -2.28 -5.60 5.25
CA ILE A 149 -2.58 -4.26 5.74
C ILE A 149 -3.94 -3.82 5.22
N GLY A 150 -4.15 -3.86 3.90
CA GLY A 150 -5.38 -3.40 3.27
C GLY A 150 -6.61 -4.13 3.78
N GLY A 151 -6.60 -5.46 3.79
CA GLY A 151 -7.73 -6.28 4.27
C GLY A 151 -8.06 -6.00 5.73
N THR A 152 -7.05 -6.05 6.61
CA THR A 152 -7.26 -5.90 8.06
C THR A 152 -7.66 -4.47 8.45
N PHE A 153 -6.94 -3.45 7.96
CA PHE A 153 -7.26 -2.05 8.29
C PHE A 153 -8.59 -1.61 7.69
N SER A 154 -8.99 -2.13 6.52
CA SER A 154 -10.32 -1.82 5.96
C SER A 154 -11.44 -2.22 6.91
N VAL A 155 -11.38 -3.43 7.48
CA VAL A 155 -12.35 -3.89 8.49
C VAL A 155 -12.37 -2.98 9.71
N VAL A 156 -11.19 -2.67 10.26
CA VAL A 156 -11.06 -1.82 11.45
C VAL A 156 -11.64 -0.44 11.21
N ILE A 157 -11.33 0.19 10.07
CA ILE A 157 -11.84 1.53 9.72
C ILE A 157 -13.35 1.49 9.52
N LEU A 158 -13.88 0.51 8.77
CA LEU A 158 -15.31 0.37 8.53
C LEU A 158 -16.08 0.19 9.85
N LEU A 159 -15.64 -0.71 10.72
CA LEU A 159 -16.32 -0.94 12.00
C LEU A 159 -16.17 0.23 12.95
N THR A 160 -15.05 0.94 12.95
CA THR A 160 -14.87 2.15 13.76
C THR A 160 -15.84 3.26 13.35
N LEU A 161 -16.10 3.43 12.05
CA LEU A 161 -16.98 4.47 11.53
C LEU A 161 -18.47 4.12 11.66
N PHE A 162 -18.84 2.87 11.34
CA PHE A 162 -20.25 2.47 11.25
C PHE A 162 -20.77 1.78 12.51
N TRP A 163 -19.91 1.20 13.35
CA TRP A 163 -20.34 0.44 14.52
C TRP A 163 -19.92 1.08 15.85
N LYS A 164 -20.87 1.78 16.49
CA LYS A 164 -20.67 2.51 17.76
C LYS A 164 -20.15 1.65 18.93
N LYS A 165 -20.29 0.32 18.86
CA LYS A 165 -19.83 -0.61 19.90
C LYS A 165 -18.36 -1.02 19.73
N PHE A 166 -17.78 -0.81 18.55
CA PHE A 166 -16.38 -1.14 18.27
C PHE A 166 -15.44 -0.29 19.12
N HIS A 167 -14.43 -0.92 19.72
CA HIS A 167 -13.54 -0.26 20.69
C HIS A 167 -12.08 -0.67 20.51
N GLY A 168 -11.15 0.14 21.04
CA GLY A 168 -9.71 -0.01 20.80
C GLY A 168 -9.12 -1.41 21.05
N LYS A 169 -9.57 -2.13 22.08
CA LYS A 169 -9.10 -3.51 22.34
C LYS A 169 -9.47 -4.51 21.23
N ALA A 170 -10.69 -4.42 20.71
CA ALA A 170 -11.16 -5.25 19.60
C ALA A 170 -10.42 -4.87 18.31
N ALA A 171 -10.17 -3.58 18.10
CA ALA A 171 -9.36 -3.10 16.98
C ALA A 171 -7.93 -3.68 17.02
N LEU A 172 -7.25 -3.64 18.17
CA LEU A 172 -5.90 -4.17 18.29
C LEU A 172 -5.84 -5.68 18.03
N ILE A 173 -6.77 -6.44 18.60
CA ILE A 173 -6.86 -7.90 18.37
C ILE A 173 -7.11 -8.18 16.89
N THR A 174 -8.02 -7.45 16.26
CA THR A 174 -8.30 -7.57 14.82
C THR A 174 -7.04 -7.33 13.99
N ILE A 175 -6.27 -6.29 14.31
CA ILE A 175 -5.01 -5.95 13.60
C ILE A 175 -4.00 -7.08 13.73
N VAL A 176 -3.73 -7.53 14.96
CA VAL A 176 -2.74 -8.58 15.22
C VAL A 176 -3.15 -9.90 14.56
N THR A 177 -4.42 -10.30 14.73
CA THR A 177 -4.92 -11.55 14.15
C THR A 177 -4.98 -11.50 12.62
N GLY A 178 -5.43 -10.39 12.02
CA GLY A 178 -5.48 -10.25 10.57
C GLY A 178 -4.10 -10.27 9.92
N MET A 179 -3.11 -9.58 10.52
CA MET A 179 -1.73 -9.63 10.05
C MET A 179 -1.13 -11.03 10.18
N ALA A 180 -1.25 -11.66 11.35
CA ALA A 180 -0.72 -13.00 11.59
C ALA A 180 -1.36 -14.04 10.65
N PHE A 181 -2.67 -13.95 10.45
CA PHE A 181 -3.41 -14.81 9.53
C PHE A 181 -2.90 -14.66 8.09
N THR A 182 -2.65 -13.43 7.65
CA THR A 182 -2.16 -13.19 6.28
C THR A 182 -0.79 -13.83 6.06
N ILE A 183 0.13 -13.65 7.02
CA ILE A 183 1.47 -14.25 6.95
C ILE A 183 1.37 -15.77 6.90
N PHE A 184 0.54 -16.36 7.77
CA PHE A 184 0.29 -17.80 7.78
C PHE A 184 -0.32 -18.29 6.46
N TRP A 185 -1.33 -17.60 5.93
CA TRP A 185 -2.01 -17.97 4.69
C TRP A 185 -1.06 -17.94 3.49
N ILE A 186 -0.25 -16.90 3.37
CA ILE A 186 0.75 -16.79 2.29
C ILE A 186 1.83 -17.87 2.46
N SER A 187 2.36 -18.05 3.66
CA SER A 187 3.41 -19.05 3.94
C SER A 187 2.95 -20.49 3.70
N SER A 188 1.65 -20.76 3.81
CA SER A 188 1.07 -22.09 3.61
C SER A 188 0.83 -22.45 2.13
N GLY A 189 1.06 -21.52 1.19
CA GLY A 189 0.84 -21.74 -0.24
C GLY A 189 -0.63 -21.90 -0.66
N LEU A 190 -1.56 -21.54 0.23
CA LEU A 190 -3.01 -21.61 0.01
C LEU A 190 -3.53 -20.48 -0.89
N ASP A 191 -2.76 -19.39 -1.04
CA ASP A 191 -3.07 -18.25 -1.91
C ASP A 191 -3.19 -18.66 -3.39
N GLU A 192 -2.36 -19.58 -3.85
CA GLU A 192 -2.33 -20.07 -5.25
C GLU A 192 -3.36 -21.16 -5.54
N LYS A 193 -3.93 -21.81 -4.49
CA LYS A 193 -4.71 -23.05 -4.64
C LYS A 193 -6.21 -22.93 -4.37
N ILE A 194 -6.65 -21.97 -3.54
CA ILE A 194 -8.05 -21.90 -3.09
C ILE A 194 -8.64 -20.51 -3.32
N ILE A 195 -8.31 -19.56 -2.43
CA ILE A 195 -8.84 -18.20 -2.42
C ILE A 195 -7.69 -17.25 -2.07
N THR A 196 -7.63 -16.13 -2.78
CA THR A 196 -6.62 -15.09 -2.54
C THR A 196 -6.65 -14.61 -1.09
N ALA A 197 -5.48 -14.48 -0.48
CA ALA A 197 -5.24 -13.97 0.87
C ALA A 197 -5.98 -12.65 1.11
N ARG A 198 -6.12 -11.82 0.07
CA ARG A 198 -6.84 -10.54 0.10
C ARG A 198 -8.27 -10.68 0.63
N VAL A 199 -9.01 -11.67 0.13
CA VAL A 199 -10.41 -11.89 0.53
C VAL A 199 -10.48 -12.60 1.87
N MET A 200 -9.68 -13.65 2.05
CA MET A 200 -9.70 -14.44 3.29
C MET A 200 -9.28 -13.60 4.50
N THR A 201 -8.25 -12.77 4.39
CA THR A 201 -7.84 -11.87 5.48
C THR A 201 -8.96 -10.90 5.83
N PHE A 202 -9.66 -10.33 4.85
CA PHE A 202 -10.78 -9.42 5.11
C PHE A 202 -11.92 -10.13 5.87
N VAL A 203 -12.28 -11.35 5.46
CA VAL A 203 -13.33 -12.13 6.13
C VAL A 203 -12.93 -12.52 7.54
N VAL A 204 -11.72 -13.05 7.73
CA VAL A 204 -11.22 -13.49 9.04
C VAL A 204 -11.08 -12.29 9.98
N ALA A 205 -10.50 -11.17 9.51
CA ALA A 205 -10.44 -9.94 10.28
C ALA A 205 -11.86 -9.45 10.65
N GLY A 206 -12.82 -9.53 9.73
CA GLY A 206 -14.23 -9.22 9.98
C GLY A 206 -14.85 -10.06 11.11
N ILE A 207 -14.69 -11.37 11.03
CA ILE A 207 -15.20 -12.31 12.05
C ILE A 207 -14.55 -12.02 13.41
N VAL A 208 -13.23 -11.88 13.45
CA VAL A 208 -12.47 -11.60 14.68
C VAL A 208 -12.88 -10.26 15.26
N ALA A 209 -13.10 -9.25 14.43
CA ALA A 209 -13.55 -7.94 14.87
C ALA A 209 -14.94 -8.00 15.52
N VAL A 210 -15.88 -8.73 14.91
CA VAL A 210 -17.23 -8.92 15.46
C VAL A 210 -17.19 -9.71 16.77
N LEU A 211 -16.50 -10.85 16.78
CA LEU A 211 -16.38 -11.68 17.97
C LEU A 211 -15.69 -10.97 19.12
N SER A 212 -14.55 -10.32 18.87
CA SER A 212 -13.80 -9.58 19.90
C SER A 212 -14.61 -8.40 20.45
N THR A 213 -15.43 -7.75 19.63
CA THR A 213 -16.31 -6.65 20.09
C THR A 213 -17.47 -7.13 20.95
N LEU A 214 -18.00 -8.33 20.69
CA LEU A 214 -19.11 -8.90 21.47
C LEU A 214 -18.63 -9.56 22.76
N LEU A 215 -17.49 -10.25 22.72
CA LEU A 215 -16.93 -11.00 23.85
C LEU A 215 -16.19 -10.11 24.85
N LEU A 216 -15.50 -9.07 24.37
CA LEU A 216 -14.80 -8.16 25.25
C LEU A 216 -15.74 -7.04 25.69
N LYS A 217 -15.99 -6.96 27.00
CA LYS A 217 -16.69 -5.79 27.55
C LYS A 217 -15.86 -4.54 27.28
N LYS A 218 -16.52 -3.47 26.82
CA LYS A 218 -16.01 -2.11 26.73
C LYS A 218 -15.57 -1.63 28.12
N LYS A 219 -14.36 -2.00 28.56
CA LYS A 219 -13.71 -1.43 29.74
C LYS A 219 -13.13 -0.08 29.35
N TRP A 220 -13.85 0.99 29.64
CA TRP A 220 -13.28 2.31 29.82
C TRP A 220 -13.07 2.51 31.33
N ASN A 221 -11.82 2.73 31.73
CA ASN A 221 -11.49 3.63 32.83
C ASN A 221 -11.22 4.99 32.18
#